data_AF-A0A645BXV4-F1
#
_entry.id   AF-A0A645BXV4-F1
#
_cell.length_a   1.000
_cell.length_b   1.000
_cell.length_c   1.000
_cell.angle_alpha   90.00
_cell.angle_beta   90.00
_cell.angle_gamma   90.00
#
_symmetry.space_group_name_H-M   'P 1'
#
loop_
_entity.id
_entity.type
_entity.pdbx_description
1 polymer ?
#
loop_
_entity_poly.entity_id
_entity_poly.type
_entity_poly.pdbx_seq_one_letter_code
_entity_poly.pdbx_strand_id
1 'polypeptide(L)'
;MPQGDSLLPWLNLLDNVAISLRNRGVQRQPARARAHATLHQWGLADWEQERPAALSGGMRQRAALARALLADKPILLADEPLGALDAITRAEIQQWLRATIIGSSATLIMVTHDVDEALLLSHRVVLLAEPAPGQPVSTAASWPGWFADDRPRELLLGDPAFATVRRQILQSFADSGSGPNPGAPR
;
A
#
# COMPACT_ATOMS: atom_id res chain seq x y z
N MET A 1 3.79 7.57 1.54
CA MET A 1 3.83 7.28 0.11
C MET A 1 2.54 7.84 -0.46
N PRO A 2 2.59 8.92 -1.26
CA PRO A 2 1.41 9.44 -1.94
C PRO A 2 1.01 8.51 -3.10
N GLN A 3 -0.17 8.74 -3.69
CA GLN A 3 -0.69 7.94 -4.81
C GLN A 3 0.30 7.80 -5.99
N GLY A 4 1.11 8.83 -6.25
CA GLY A 4 2.21 8.77 -7.23
C GLY A 4 3.52 8.24 -6.62
N ASP A 5 4.36 7.58 -7.42
CA ASP A 5 5.61 6.95 -6.95
C ASP A 5 6.59 7.94 -6.26
N SER A 6 6.55 9.22 -6.61
CA SER A 6 7.41 10.29 -6.07
C SER A 6 8.89 9.94 -6.12
N LEU A 7 9.31 9.13 -7.09
CA LEU A 7 10.71 8.82 -7.33
C LEU A 7 11.42 10.06 -7.90
N LEU A 8 12.68 10.24 -7.50
CA LEU A 8 13.51 11.33 -7.98
C LEU A 8 14.00 10.97 -9.39
N PRO A 9 13.61 11.74 -10.43
CA PRO A 9 13.84 11.35 -11.83
C PRO A 9 15.32 11.35 -12.23
N TRP A 10 16.16 12.09 -11.51
CA TRP A 10 17.61 12.15 -11.74
C TRP A 10 18.41 11.04 -11.04
N LEU A 11 17.81 10.30 -10.10
CA LEU A 11 18.45 9.17 -9.43
C LEU A 11 18.08 7.86 -10.13
N ASN A 12 18.98 6.88 -10.10
CA ASN A 12 18.63 5.51 -10.45
C ASN A 12 17.75 4.86 -9.36
N LEU A 13 17.23 3.67 -9.64
CA LEU A 13 16.33 2.96 -8.74
C LEU A 13 16.98 2.65 -7.40
N LEU A 14 18.24 2.19 -7.41
CA LEU A 14 19.00 1.89 -6.19
C LEU A 14 19.16 3.12 -5.30
N ASP A 15 19.55 4.26 -5.86
CA ASP A 15 19.71 5.50 -5.09
C ASP A 15 18.36 6.09 -4.65
N ASN A 16 17.31 5.90 -5.44
CA ASN A 16 15.95 6.24 -5.05
C ASN A 16 15.54 5.49 -3.79
N VAL A 17 15.73 4.17 -3.76
CA VAL A 17 15.37 3.34 -2.61
C VAL A 17 16.29 3.60 -1.41
N ALA A 18 17.59 3.80 -1.64
CA ALA A 18 18.55 4.07 -0.57
C ALA A 18 18.40 5.45 0.08
N ILE A 19 17.72 6.41 -0.55
CA ILE A 19 17.68 7.80 -0.06
C ILE A 19 17.03 7.91 1.33
N SER A 20 16.05 7.07 1.65
CA SER A 20 15.36 7.12 2.94
C SER A 20 16.30 6.80 4.11
N LEU A 21 17.21 5.83 3.92
CA LEU A 21 18.28 5.50 4.86
C LEU A 21 19.32 6.61 4.93
N ARG A 22 19.71 7.19 3.79
CA ARG A 22 20.67 8.29 3.75
C ARG A 22 20.16 9.53 4.50
N ASN A 23 18.87 9.83 4.38
CA ASN A 23 18.23 10.93 5.11
C ASN A 23 18.21 10.70 6.63
N ARG A 24 18.43 9.47 7.09
CA ARG A 24 18.60 9.12 8.52
C ARG A 24 20.06 9.14 8.97
N GLY A 25 21.00 9.52 8.10
CA GLY A 25 22.42 9.54 8.40
C GLY A 25 23.14 8.20 8.15
N VAL A 26 22.48 7.20 7.55
CA VAL A 26 23.17 5.97 7.14
C VAL A 26 24.12 6.30 5.99
N GLN A 27 25.38 5.86 6.11
CA GLN A 27 26.38 6.08 5.06
C GLN A 27 25.95 5.46 3.72
N ARG A 28 26.45 6.01 2.62
CA ARG A 28 26.01 5.66 1.26
C ARG A 28 26.15 4.18 0.94
N GLN A 29 27.28 3.56 1.29
CA GLN A 29 27.55 2.16 0.97
C GLN A 29 26.62 1.18 1.74
N PRO A 30 26.46 1.26 3.07
CA PRO A 30 25.49 0.42 3.77
C PRO A 30 24.03 0.72 3.39
N ALA A 31 23.68 1.97 3.08
CA ALA A 31 22.34 2.32 2.60
C ALA A 31 22.02 1.63 1.26
N ARG A 32 22.97 1.65 0.31
CA ARG A 32 22.85 0.95 -0.96
C ARG A 32 22.81 -0.57 -0.79
N ALA A 33 23.59 -1.14 0.12
CA ALA A 33 23.56 -2.59 0.37
C ALA A 33 22.17 -3.06 0.84
N ARG A 34 21.53 -2.31 1.74
CA ARG A 34 20.14 -2.61 2.17
C ARG A 34 19.14 -2.42 1.04
N ALA A 35 19.26 -1.33 0.29
CA ALA A 35 18.39 -1.06 -0.85
C ALA A 35 18.48 -2.15 -1.93
N HIS A 36 19.68 -2.62 -2.25
CA HIS A 36 19.92 -3.73 -3.16
C HIS A 36 19.23 -5.02 -2.68
N ALA A 37 19.44 -5.40 -1.41
CA ALA A 37 18.79 -6.58 -0.83
C ALA A 37 17.25 -6.49 -0.92
N THR A 38 16.67 -5.32 -0.65
CA THR A 38 15.23 -5.09 -0.79
C THR A 38 14.77 -5.16 -2.25
N LEU A 39 15.45 -4.49 -3.17
CA LEU A 39 15.10 -4.52 -4.60
C LEU A 39 15.19 -5.93 -5.18
N HIS A 40 16.17 -6.72 -4.76
CA HIS A 40 16.30 -8.11 -5.15
C HIS A 40 15.11 -8.97 -4.68
N GLN A 41 14.71 -8.83 -3.41
CA GLN A 41 13.53 -9.54 -2.88
C GLN A 41 12.23 -9.16 -3.59
N TRP A 42 12.18 -7.98 -4.22
CA TRP A 42 11.00 -7.45 -4.88
C TRP A 42 11.01 -7.66 -6.39
N GLY A 43 11.95 -8.46 -6.91
CA GLY A 43 12.08 -8.73 -8.34
C GLY A 43 12.46 -7.49 -9.15
N LEU A 44 13.33 -6.64 -8.61
CA LEU A 44 13.81 -5.39 -9.23
C LEU A 44 15.35 -5.33 -9.35
N ALA A 45 16.05 -6.43 -9.10
CA ALA A 45 17.53 -6.49 -9.15
C ALA A 45 18.11 -6.02 -10.50
N ASP A 46 17.51 -6.45 -11.61
CA ASP A 46 18.00 -6.11 -12.95
C ASP A 46 17.78 -4.64 -13.34
N TRP A 47 17.01 -3.90 -12.54
CA TRP A 47 16.57 -2.53 -12.83
C TRP A 47 17.22 -1.49 -11.92
N GLU A 48 18.14 -1.91 -11.05
CA GLU A 48 18.74 -1.06 -10.02
C GLU A 48 19.43 0.20 -10.57
N GLN A 49 20.05 0.07 -11.75
CA GLN A 49 20.78 1.16 -12.40
C GLN A 49 19.90 2.03 -13.31
N GLU A 50 18.66 1.61 -13.56
CA GLU A 50 17.74 2.32 -14.42
C GLU A 50 17.14 3.55 -13.73
N ARG A 51 16.81 4.56 -14.52
CA ARG A 51 16.09 5.77 -14.06
C ARG A 51 14.58 5.52 -14.10
N PRO A 52 13.76 6.24 -13.28
CA PRO A 52 12.32 6.03 -13.22
C PRO A 52 11.60 6.06 -14.58
N ALA A 53 12.07 6.87 -15.53
CA ALA A 53 11.48 6.97 -16.87
C ALA A 53 11.59 5.68 -17.70
N ALA A 54 12.55 4.80 -17.41
CA ALA A 54 12.75 3.53 -18.10
C ALA A 54 11.93 2.37 -17.47
N LEU A 55 11.23 2.63 -16.36
CA LEU A 55 10.53 1.61 -15.59
C LEU A 55 9.03 1.60 -15.92
N SER A 56 8.38 0.45 -15.74
CA SER A 56 6.91 0.40 -15.77
C SER A 56 6.30 1.10 -14.55
N GLY A 57 5.01 1.45 -14.61
CA GLY A 57 4.30 2.04 -13.47
C GLY A 57 4.36 1.16 -12.22
N GLY A 58 4.11 -0.14 -12.36
CA GLY A 58 4.21 -1.09 -11.26
C GLY A 58 5.63 -1.27 -10.70
N MET A 59 6.67 -1.17 -11.54
CA MET A 59 8.06 -1.17 -11.06
C MET A 59 8.37 0.08 -10.23
N ARG A 60 7.91 1.26 -10.67
CA ARG A 60 8.08 2.50 -9.91
C ARG A 60 7.33 2.46 -8.58
N GLN A 61 6.10 1.95 -8.57
CA GLN A 61 5.30 1.83 -7.36
C GLN A 61 5.94 0.87 -6.35
N ARG A 62 6.42 -0.29 -6.81
CA ARG A 62 7.23 -1.22 -5.99
C ARG A 62 8.42 -0.52 -5.36
N ALA A 63 9.23 0.19 -6.14
CA ALA A 63 10.38 0.89 -5.60
C ALA A 63 10.01 2.02 -4.63
N ALA A 64 8.92 2.74 -4.87
CA ALA A 64 8.42 3.77 -3.96
C ALA A 64 8.01 3.18 -2.60
N LEU A 65 7.35 2.03 -2.60
CA LEU A 65 6.97 1.31 -1.39
C LEU A 65 8.20 0.75 -0.66
N ALA A 66 9.14 0.14 -1.37
CA ALA A 66 10.42 -0.33 -0.81
C ALA A 66 11.20 0.81 -0.12
N ARG A 67 11.28 1.98 -0.78
CA ARG A 67 11.87 3.20 -0.22
C ARG A 67 11.19 3.64 1.08
N ALA A 68 9.85 3.58 1.12
CA ALA A 68 9.06 3.98 2.29
C ALA A 68 9.30 3.03 3.47
N LEU A 69 9.36 1.71 3.22
CA LEU A 69 9.58 0.71 4.25
C LEU A 69 11.00 0.76 4.83
N LEU A 70 12.00 0.98 3.97
CA LEU A 70 13.39 1.17 4.42
C LEU A 70 13.60 2.44 5.24
N ALA A 71 12.65 3.37 5.23
CA ALA A 71 12.72 4.52 6.11
C ALA A 71 12.69 4.11 7.59
N ASP A 72 12.12 2.94 7.91
CA ASP A 72 12.06 2.37 9.28
C ASP A 72 11.61 3.44 10.29
N LYS A 73 10.39 3.91 10.02
CA LYS A 73 9.65 4.89 10.81
C LYS A 73 8.56 4.18 11.62
N PRO A 74 8.20 4.69 12.81
CA PRO A 74 7.18 4.05 13.65
C PRO A 74 5.79 4.07 13.00
N ILE A 75 5.54 4.99 12.06
CA ILE A 75 4.28 5.10 11.33
C ILE A 75 4.61 5.24 9.83
N LEU A 76 3.97 4.40 9.00
CA LEU A 76 4.02 4.46 7.55
C LEU A 76 2.62 4.79 7.04
N LEU A 77 2.51 5.85 6.23
CA LEU A 77 1.28 6.22 5.54
C LEU A 77 1.42 5.81 4.06
N ALA A 78 0.47 5.06 3.54
CA ALA A 78 0.46 4.59 2.16
C ALA A 78 -0.88 4.90 1.49
N ASP A 79 -0.84 5.64 0.39
CA ASP A 79 -2.01 6.00 -0.40
C ASP A 79 -1.99 5.17 -1.69
N GLU A 80 -2.96 4.27 -1.84
CA GLU A 80 -3.09 3.26 -2.89
C GLU A 80 -1.78 2.52 -3.22
N PRO A 81 -1.12 1.85 -2.25
CA PRO A 81 0.22 1.32 -2.45
C PRO A 81 0.33 0.21 -3.49
N LEU A 82 -0.77 -0.49 -3.80
CA LEU A 82 -0.80 -1.62 -4.72
C LEU A 82 -1.66 -1.41 -5.98
N GLY A 83 -2.19 -0.19 -6.18
CA GLY A 83 -3.19 0.10 -7.23
C GLY A 83 -2.70 -0.10 -8.67
N ALA A 84 -1.41 0.13 -8.97
CA ALA A 84 -0.85 0.00 -10.33
C ALA A 84 -0.17 -1.36 -10.58
N LEU A 85 -0.43 -2.35 -9.72
CA LEU A 85 0.13 -3.70 -9.82
C LEU A 85 -0.89 -4.69 -10.39
N ASP A 86 -0.41 -5.60 -11.23
CA ASP A 86 -1.19 -6.75 -11.69
C ASP A 86 -1.46 -7.73 -10.52
N ALA A 87 -2.42 -8.64 -10.72
CA ALA A 87 -2.91 -9.51 -9.66
C ALA A 87 -1.84 -10.45 -9.08
N ILE A 88 -0.90 -10.94 -9.90
CA ILE A 88 0.15 -11.87 -9.46
C ILE A 88 1.18 -11.10 -8.63
N THR A 89 1.73 -10.01 -9.20
CA THR A 89 2.69 -9.14 -8.51
C THR A 89 2.10 -8.58 -7.20
N ARG A 90 0.81 -8.23 -7.20
CA ARG A 90 0.10 -7.75 -6.02
C ARG A 90 0.10 -8.81 -4.91
N ALA A 91 -0.24 -10.07 -5.21
CA ALA A 91 -0.27 -11.13 -4.22
C ALA A 91 1.11 -11.38 -3.58
N GLU A 92 2.18 -11.38 -4.39
CA GLU A 92 3.55 -11.54 -3.92
C GLU A 92 3.96 -10.40 -2.97
N ILE A 93 3.68 -9.15 -3.34
CA ILE A 93 3.99 -7.99 -2.50
C ILE A 93 3.14 -7.97 -1.25
N GLN A 94 1.87 -8.38 -1.31
CA GLN A 94 1.03 -8.51 -0.12
C GLN A 94 1.66 -9.47 0.89
N GLN A 95 2.13 -10.64 0.43
CA GLN A 95 2.80 -11.61 1.30
C GLN A 95 4.10 -11.05 1.88
N TRP A 96 4.91 -10.37 1.06
CA TRP A 96 6.15 -9.74 1.51
C TRP A 96 5.89 -8.60 2.51
N LEU A 97 4.91 -7.73 2.23
CA LEU A 97 4.52 -6.61 3.11
C LEU A 97 4.10 -7.14 4.47
N ARG A 98 3.29 -8.20 4.46
CA ARG A 98 2.85 -8.86 5.66
C ARG A 98 4.01 -9.40 6.48
N ALA A 99 4.92 -10.17 5.86
CA ALA A 99 6.10 -10.69 6.54
C ALA A 99 6.98 -9.56 7.12
N THR A 100 7.13 -8.46 6.39
CA THR A 100 7.95 -7.31 6.80
C THR A 100 7.32 -6.54 7.96
N ILE A 101 6.02 -6.25 7.87
CA ILE A 101 5.32 -5.47 8.89
C ILE A 101 5.19 -6.29 10.18
N ILE A 102 4.87 -7.59 10.09
CA ILE A 102 4.83 -8.49 11.27
C ILE A 102 6.18 -8.50 12.00
N GLY A 103 7.29 -8.48 11.25
CA GLY A 103 8.64 -8.42 11.83
C GLY A 103 9.05 -7.03 12.36
N SER A 104 8.21 -6.00 12.18
CA SER A 104 8.52 -4.62 12.53
C SER A 104 7.64 -4.09 13.67
N SER A 105 8.10 -3.05 14.36
CA SER A 105 7.27 -2.28 15.30
C SER A 105 6.51 -1.13 14.62
N ALA A 106 6.44 -1.12 13.28
CA ALA A 106 5.84 -0.02 12.54
C ALA A 106 4.32 -0.20 12.41
N THR A 107 3.59 0.91 12.52
CA THR A 107 2.16 0.98 12.21
C THR A 107 1.97 1.41 10.75
N LEU A 108 1.36 0.56 9.93
CA LEU A 108 0.94 0.90 8.57
C LEU A 108 -0.49 1.44 8.58
N ILE A 109 -0.68 2.66 8.08
CA ILE A 109 -1.99 3.21 7.73
C ILE A 109 -2.05 3.29 6.21
N MET A 110 -3.06 2.63 5.64
CA MET A 110 -3.23 2.53 4.21
C MET A 110 -4.60 3.05 3.78
N VAL A 111 -4.62 3.81 2.70
CA VAL A 111 -5.83 4.20 1.98
C VAL A 111 -5.88 3.38 0.70
N THR A 112 -7.00 2.73 0.44
CA THR A 112 -7.23 1.94 -0.77
C THR A 112 -8.71 1.95 -1.13
N HIS A 113 -9.00 1.82 -2.42
CA HIS A 113 -10.35 1.56 -2.94
C HIS A 113 -10.60 0.05 -3.15
N ASP A 114 -9.60 -0.81 -2.95
CA ASP A 114 -9.71 -2.25 -3.07
C ASP A 114 -10.09 -2.87 -1.71
N VAL A 115 -11.29 -3.44 -1.64
CA VAL A 115 -11.82 -4.07 -0.42
C VAL A 115 -11.03 -5.33 -0.03
N ASP A 116 -10.55 -6.09 -1.00
CA ASP A 116 -9.77 -7.30 -0.73
C ASP A 116 -8.40 -6.93 -0.17
N GLU A 117 -7.77 -5.90 -0.70
CA GLU A 117 -6.54 -5.32 -0.15
C GLU A 117 -6.75 -4.82 1.29
N ALA A 118 -7.81 -4.05 1.53
CA ALA A 118 -8.12 -3.52 2.86
C ALA A 118 -8.29 -4.65 3.89
N LEU A 119 -9.02 -5.72 3.53
CA LEU A 119 -9.25 -6.85 4.43
C LEU A 119 -7.99 -7.68 4.66
N LEU A 120 -7.22 -7.99 3.62
CA LEU A 120 -6.06 -8.87 3.72
C LEU A 120 -4.85 -8.20 4.41
N LEU A 121 -4.68 -6.88 4.23
CA LEU A 121 -3.50 -6.16 4.70
C LEU A 121 -3.68 -5.38 6.00
N SER A 122 -4.86 -5.45 6.64
CA SER A 122 -5.11 -4.70 7.86
C SER A 122 -5.56 -5.57 9.03
N HIS A 123 -5.30 -5.10 10.25
CA HIS A 123 -5.95 -5.61 11.45
C HIS A 123 -7.36 -5.01 11.62
N ARG A 124 -7.57 -3.81 11.07
CA ARG A 124 -8.81 -3.04 11.18
C ARG A 124 -9.02 -2.24 9.90
N VAL A 125 -10.21 -2.37 9.34
CA VAL A 125 -10.69 -1.58 8.20
C VAL A 125 -11.62 -0.49 8.72
N VAL A 126 -11.47 0.73 8.21
CA VAL A 126 -12.31 1.88 8.54
C VAL A 126 -12.86 2.47 7.26
N LEU A 127 -14.18 2.59 7.17
CA LEU A 127 -14.85 3.37 6.13
C LEU A 127 -15.05 4.80 6.62
N LEU A 128 -14.58 5.75 5.85
CA LEU A 128 -14.80 7.17 6.09
C LEU A 128 -16.15 7.59 5.49
N ALA A 129 -16.90 8.40 6.21
CA ALA A 129 -18.13 9.01 5.72
C ALA A 129 -17.81 10.13 4.73
N GLU A 130 -18.68 10.35 3.75
CA GLU A 130 -18.62 11.57 2.94
C GLU A 130 -18.86 12.79 3.84
N PRO A 131 -17.89 13.72 3.93
CA PRO A 131 -18.06 14.89 4.77
C PRO A 131 -19.06 15.85 4.13
N ALA A 132 -20.05 16.30 4.91
CA ALA A 132 -20.85 17.44 4.52
C ALA A 132 -19.96 18.71 4.38
N PRO A 133 -20.27 19.66 3.49
CA PRO A 133 -19.49 20.88 3.34
C PRO A 133 -19.25 21.59 4.68
N GLY A 134 -17.98 21.82 5.03
CA GLY A 134 -17.59 22.47 6.28
C GLY A 134 -17.57 21.57 7.52
N GLN A 135 -17.87 20.27 7.40
CA GLN A 135 -17.75 19.32 8.49
C GLN A 135 -16.47 18.47 8.40
N PRO A 136 -15.86 18.11 9.55
CA PRO A 136 -14.75 17.17 9.55
C PRO A 136 -15.19 15.78 9.10
N VAL A 137 -14.27 15.03 8.48
CA VAL A 137 -14.50 13.64 8.12
C VAL A 137 -14.77 12.80 9.38
N SER A 138 -15.77 11.93 9.32
CA SER A 138 -16.12 11.00 10.39
C SER A 138 -15.98 9.56 9.93
N THR A 139 -15.92 8.63 10.89
CA THR A 139 -16.00 7.20 10.59
C THR A 139 -17.44 6.80 10.34
N ALA A 140 -17.73 6.23 9.17
CA ALA A 140 -19.03 5.65 8.85
C ALA A 140 -19.19 4.25 9.46
N ALA A 141 -18.16 3.41 9.33
CA ALA A 141 -18.17 2.04 9.81
C ALA A 141 -16.76 1.49 9.99
N SER A 142 -16.62 0.37 10.71
CA SER A 142 -15.34 -0.34 10.83
C SER A 142 -15.51 -1.85 10.97
N TRP A 143 -14.54 -2.60 10.46
CA TRP A 143 -14.52 -4.06 10.47
C TRP A 143 -13.15 -4.59 10.92
N PRO A 144 -13.06 -5.83 11.41
CA PRO A 144 -11.78 -6.51 11.55
C PRO A 144 -11.19 -6.80 10.16
N GLY A 145 -9.87 -6.84 10.08
CA GLY A 145 -9.15 -7.38 8.92
C GLY A 145 -8.47 -8.72 9.24
N TRP A 146 -7.94 -9.36 8.21
CA TRP A 146 -7.37 -10.71 8.22
C TRP A 146 -5.83 -10.72 8.26
N PHE A 147 -5.19 -9.59 8.53
CA PHE A 147 -3.72 -9.51 8.53
C PHE A 147 -3.03 -10.50 9.49
N ALA A 148 -3.68 -10.86 10.59
CA ALA A 148 -3.17 -11.83 11.55
C ALA A 148 -3.30 -13.30 11.09
N ASP A 149 -4.09 -13.58 10.05
CA ASP A 149 -4.42 -14.94 9.61
C ASP A 149 -3.41 -15.47 8.57
N ASP A 150 -2.52 -16.38 8.97
CA ASP A 150 -1.37 -16.89 8.19
C ASP A 150 -1.71 -17.83 7.04
N ARG A 151 -3.00 -18.12 6.84
CA ARG A 151 -3.44 -18.91 5.69
C ARG A 151 -3.07 -18.23 4.36
N PRO A 152 -2.76 -19.01 3.31
CA PRO A 152 -2.61 -18.50 1.96
C PRO A 152 -3.80 -17.66 1.51
N ARG A 153 -3.53 -16.63 0.70
CA ARG A 153 -4.52 -15.69 0.16
C ARG A 153 -5.71 -16.42 -0.45
N GLU A 154 -5.45 -17.48 -1.22
CA GLU A 154 -6.47 -18.25 -1.93
C GLU A 154 -7.48 -18.90 -0.98
N LEU A 155 -7.01 -19.34 0.20
CA LEU A 155 -7.89 -19.91 1.24
C LEU A 155 -8.69 -18.81 1.95
N LEU A 156 -8.08 -17.65 2.21
CA LEU A 156 -8.77 -16.51 2.82
C LEU A 156 -9.91 -15.99 1.94
N LEU A 157 -9.69 -15.90 0.63
CA LEU A 157 -10.72 -15.47 -0.32
C LEU A 157 -11.89 -16.46 -0.41
N GLY A 158 -11.65 -17.74 -0.12
CA GLY A 158 -12.69 -18.77 -0.03
C GLY A 158 -13.41 -18.82 1.32
N ASP A 159 -12.96 -18.07 2.33
CA ASP A 159 -13.50 -18.12 3.68
C ASP A 159 -14.90 -17.45 3.74
N PRO A 160 -15.94 -18.16 4.24
CA PRO A 160 -17.28 -17.58 4.38
C PRO A 160 -17.35 -16.32 5.25
N ALA A 161 -16.51 -16.22 6.29
CA ALA A 161 -16.45 -15.05 7.17
C ALA A 161 -15.85 -13.85 6.42
N PHE A 162 -14.77 -14.08 5.66
CA PHE A 162 -14.17 -13.06 4.80
C PHE A 162 -15.19 -12.55 3.76
N ALA A 163 -15.85 -13.48 3.06
CA ALA A 163 -16.87 -13.15 2.05
C ALA A 163 -18.05 -12.36 2.63
N THR A 164 -18.44 -12.64 3.89
CA THR A 164 -19.51 -11.93 4.59
C THR A 164 -19.11 -10.47 4.86
N VAL A 165 -17.93 -10.25 5.45
CA VAL A 165 -17.43 -8.89 5.74
C VAL A 165 -17.19 -8.10 4.45
N ARG A 166 -16.58 -8.72 3.44
CA ARG A 166 -16.39 -8.13 2.12
C ARG A 166 -17.71 -7.61 1.53
N ARG A 167 -18.78 -8.41 1.61
CA ARG A 167 -20.11 -8.01 1.14
C ARG A 167 -20.67 -6.82 1.92
N GLN A 168 -20.54 -6.81 3.25
CA GLN A 168 -20.99 -5.70 4.10
C GLN A 168 -20.29 -4.39 3.73
N ILE A 169 -18.97 -4.43 3.50
CA ILE A 169 -18.19 -3.26 3.09
C ILE A 169 -18.68 -2.74 1.73
N LEU A 170 -18.80 -3.63 0.73
CA LEU A 170 -19.28 -3.24 -0.60
C LEU A 170 -20.69 -2.65 -0.58
N GLN A 171 -21.59 -3.22 0.23
CA GLN A 171 -22.94 -2.67 0.43
C GLN A 171 -22.89 -1.28 1.07
N SER A 172 -22.05 -1.09 2.10
CA SER A 172 -21.87 0.21 2.76
C SER A 172 -21.35 1.28 1.79
N PHE A 173 -20.48 0.92 0.85
CA PHE A 173 -20.04 1.83 -0.22
C PHE A 173 -21.17 2.22 -1.17
N ALA A 174 -22.01 1.27 -1.58
CA ALA A 174 -23.16 1.53 -2.45
C ALA A 174 -24.19 2.45 -1.77
N ASP A 175 -24.44 2.22 -0.48
CA ASP A 175 -25.37 3.03 0.32
C ASP A 175 -24.82 4.44 0.57
N SER A 176 -23.49 4.58 0.72
CA SER A 176 -22.84 5.89 0.88
C SER A 176 -22.81 6.70 -0.43
N GLY A 177 -22.64 6.04 -1.58
CA GLY A 177 -22.59 6.68 -2.90
C GLY A 177 -23.95 7.00 -3.53
N SER A 178 -25.06 6.68 -2.86
CA SER A 178 -26.43 6.93 -3.34
C SER A 178 -27.06 8.22 -2.80
N GLY A 179 -26.25 9.14 -2.26
CA GLY A 179 -26.65 10.52 -1.98
C GLY A 179 -26.96 11.31 -3.27
N PRO A 180 -27.87 12.32 -3.23
CA PRO A 180 -28.39 12.97 -4.43
C PRO A 180 -27.28 13.65 -5.23
N ASN A 181 -27.14 13.28 -6.51
CA ASN A 181 -26.28 13.92 -7.49
C ASN A 181 -26.63 15.42 -7.62
N PRO A 182 -25.79 16.37 -7.14
CA PRO A 182 -26.10 17.79 -7.18
C PRO A 182 -25.88 18.43 -8.57
N GLY A 183 -25.71 17.64 -9.63
CA GLY A 183 -25.24 18.09 -10.94
C GLY A 183 -26.16 17.82 -12.14
N ALA A 184 -27.48 17.67 -11.97
CA ALA A 184 -28.39 17.64 -13.12
C ALA A 184 -28.70 19.09 -13.58
N PRO A 185 -28.28 19.51 -14.79
CA PRO A 185 -28.62 20.84 -15.30
C PRO A 185 -30.12 20.96 -15.56
N ARG A 186 -30.71 22.08 -15.18
CA ARG A 186 -32.09 22.49 -15.50
C ARG A 186 -32.20 22.97 -16.94
#